data_AF-A0A1J3JM10-F1
#
_entry.id   AF-A0A1J3JM10-F1
#
_cell.length_a   1.000
_cell.length_b   1.000
_cell.length_c   1.000
_cell.angle_alpha   90.00
_cell.angle_beta   90.00
_cell.angle_gamma   90.00
#
_symmetry.space_group_name_H-M   'P 1'
#
loop_
_entity.id
_entity.type
_entity.pdbx_description
1 polymer ?
#
loop_
_entity_poly.entity_id
_entity_poly.type
_entity_poly.pdbx_seq_one_letter_code
_entity_poly.pdbx_strand_id
1 'polypeptide(L)'
;KTENKPPNFTPEKSKARTEGTSRARDLKCYKCHGLGHYASECVNRRVMIFKENGEVESEDESEPDADRETEEYEAKPVSGQLLVARRVLTA
;
A
#
# COMPACT_ATOMS: atom_id res chain seq x y z
N LYS A 1 -1.67 -41.35 -0.42
CA LYS A 1 -2.43 -40.12 -0.75
C LYS A 1 -2.58 -39.35 0.54
N THR A 2 -1.65 -38.44 0.82
CA THR A 2 -1.71 -37.56 1.99
C THR A 2 -2.44 -36.30 1.57
N GLU A 3 -3.64 -36.11 2.13
CA GLU A 3 -4.52 -35.00 1.82
C GLU A 3 -4.03 -33.74 2.55
N ASN A 4 -3.49 -32.77 1.80
CA ASN A 4 -3.19 -31.45 2.32
C ASN A 4 -4.49 -30.65 2.43
N LYS A 5 -5.06 -30.61 3.63
CA LYS A 5 -6.13 -29.67 4.00
C LYS A 5 -5.47 -28.35 4.43
N PRO A 6 -5.75 -27.19 3.80
CA PRO A 6 -5.15 -25.94 4.24
C PRO A 6 -5.68 -25.58 5.64
N PRO A 7 -4.81 -25.08 6.55
CA PRO A 7 -5.24 -24.70 7.87
C PRO A 7 -6.13 -23.46 7.78
N ASN A 8 -7.37 -23.62 8.22
CA ASN A 8 -8.32 -22.54 8.42
C ASN A 8 -7.84 -21.71 9.62
N PHE A 9 -7.13 -20.61 9.38
CA PHE A 9 -6.63 -19.73 10.45
C PHE A 9 -7.61 -18.56 10.62
N THR A 10 -8.48 -18.67 11.62
CA THR A 10 -9.30 -17.57 12.10
C THR A 10 -8.55 -16.83 13.21
N PRO A 11 -8.17 -15.55 13.06
CA PRO A 11 -7.77 -14.75 14.20
C PRO A 11 -9.01 -14.07 14.77
N GLU A 12 -9.49 -14.58 15.91
CA GLU A 12 -10.36 -13.81 16.79
C GLU A 12 -9.56 -12.67 17.45
N LYS A 13 -10.27 -11.54 17.62
CA LYS A 13 -10.09 -10.48 18.64
C LYS A 13 -9.45 -9.15 18.20
N SER A 14 -10.28 -8.32 17.55
CA SER A 14 -10.75 -6.98 17.98
C SER A 14 -9.70 -5.96 18.52
N LYS A 15 -9.58 -4.69 18.11
CA LYS A 15 -10.57 -3.68 17.71
C LYS A 15 -9.88 -2.49 17.01
N ALA A 16 -10.40 -2.08 15.86
CA ALA A 16 -10.56 -0.67 15.51
C ALA A 16 -11.82 -0.58 14.66
N ARG A 17 -12.93 -0.13 15.28
CA ARG A 17 -14.15 0.16 14.55
C ARG A 17 -13.94 1.48 13.80
N THR A 18 -14.09 1.47 12.49
CA THR A 18 -14.53 2.65 11.75
C THR A 18 -15.27 2.20 10.47
N GLU A 19 -16.59 2.15 10.63
CA GLU A 19 -17.59 2.68 9.70
C GLU A 19 -17.45 2.37 8.21
N GLY A 20 -18.26 1.43 7.73
CA GLY A 20 -18.53 1.25 6.30
C GLY A 20 -18.48 -0.20 5.83
N THR A 21 -19.34 -1.05 6.39
CA THR A 21 -19.46 -2.47 6.00
C THR A 21 -19.84 -2.68 4.52
N SER A 22 -20.24 -1.61 3.81
CA SER A 22 -20.46 -1.63 2.36
C SER A 22 -19.18 -1.42 1.55
N ARG A 23 -18.24 -0.57 1.99
CA ARG A 23 -17.03 -0.24 1.22
C ARG A 23 -15.86 -1.19 1.43
N ALA A 24 -15.76 -1.81 2.62
CA ALA A 24 -14.66 -2.74 2.91
C ALA A 24 -14.74 -4.03 2.07
N ARG A 25 -15.94 -4.47 1.67
CA ARG A 25 -16.13 -5.71 0.88
C ARG A 25 -15.50 -5.65 -0.52
N ASP A 26 -15.48 -4.47 -1.12
CA ASP A 26 -14.89 -4.25 -2.46
C ASP A 26 -13.43 -3.76 -2.38
N LEU A 27 -12.91 -3.56 -1.17
CA LEU A 27 -11.53 -3.13 -0.96
C LEU A 27 -10.58 -4.32 -1.21
N LYS A 28 -9.72 -4.18 -2.23
CA LYS A 28 -8.67 -5.15 -2.56
C LYS A 28 -7.35 -4.75 -1.89
N CYS A 29 -6.81 -5.65 -1.07
CA CYS A 29 -5.47 -5.53 -0.53
C CYS A 29 -4.45 -5.64 -1.67
N TYR A 30 -3.59 -4.64 -1.86
CA TYR A 30 -2.57 -4.69 -2.92
C TYR A 30 -1.43 -5.67 -2.61
N LYS A 31 -1.25 -6.04 -1.33
CA LYS A 31 -0.18 -6.94 -0.87
C LYS A 31 -0.47 -8.40 -1.21
N CYS A 32 -1.68 -8.86 -0.89
CA CYS A 32 -2.09 -10.26 -1.06
C CYS A 32 -3.21 -10.48 -2.08
N HIS A 33 -3.75 -9.42 -2.66
CA HIS A 33 -4.92 -9.43 -3.55
C HIS A 33 -6.22 -9.96 -2.93
N GLY A 34 -6.25 -10.20 -1.61
CA GLY A 34 -7.46 -10.53 -0.85
C GLY A 34 -8.40 -9.33 -0.71
N LEU A 35 -9.68 -9.61 -0.44
CA LEU A 35 -10.70 -8.59 -0.22
C LEU A 35 -10.94 -8.36 1.29
N GLY A 36 -11.53 -7.22 1.66
CA GLY A 36 -12.04 -7.01 3.01
C GLY A 36 -11.10 -6.35 4.02
N HIS A 37 -9.84 -6.08 3.66
CA HIS A 37 -8.84 -5.49 4.55
C HIS A 37 -7.84 -4.60 3.80
N TYR A 38 -7.33 -3.58 4.48
CA TYR A 38 -6.25 -2.76 3.95
C TYR A 38 -4.92 -3.51 4.01
N ALA A 39 -3.93 -3.13 3.19
CA ALA A 39 -2.63 -3.79 3.22
C ALA A 39 -1.92 -3.66 4.58
N SER A 40 -2.18 -2.57 5.32
CA SER A 40 -1.71 -2.37 6.70
C SER A 40 -2.26 -3.40 7.69
N GLU A 41 -3.43 -3.98 7.40
CA GLU A 41 -4.10 -5.01 8.18
C GLU A 41 -3.81 -6.41 7.64
N CYS A 42 -3.02 -6.52 6.57
CA CYS A 42 -2.72 -7.81 5.96
C CYS A 42 -1.84 -8.64 6.89
N VAL A 43 -2.33 -9.83 7.23
CA VAL A 43 -1.58 -10.80 8.03
C VAL A 43 -0.35 -11.31 7.27
N ASN A 44 -0.38 -11.25 5.93
CA ASN A 44 0.75 -11.61 5.07
C ASN A 44 1.50 -10.34 4.63
N ARG A 45 2.52 -9.96 5.40
CA ARG A 45 3.29 -8.72 5.19
C ARG A 45 4.49 -8.86 4.22
N ARG A 46 4.56 -9.91 3.41
CA ARG A 46 5.69 -10.14 2.48
C ARG A 46 5.82 -9.03 1.42
N VAL A 47 6.87 -8.21 1.49
CA VAL A 47 7.28 -7.24 0.47
C VAL A 47 7.98 -7.98 -0.67
N MET A 48 7.66 -7.65 -1.91
CA MET A 48 8.49 -8.03 -3.07
C MET A 48 9.47 -6.89 -3.37
N ILE A 49 10.76 -7.17 -3.32
CA ILE A 49 11.84 -6.22 -3.62
C ILE A 49 12.40 -6.59 -5.00
N PHE A 50 12.32 -5.65 -5.95
CA PHE A 50 12.91 -5.80 -7.29
C PHE A 50 14.35 -5.31 -7.25
N LYS A 51 15.30 -6.22 -7.53
CA LYS A 51 16.71 -5.88 -7.68
C LYS A 51 17.00 -5.43 -9.12
N GLU A 52 18.06 -4.65 -9.30
CA GLU A 52 18.50 -4.13 -10.61
C GLU A 52 18.85 -5.25 -11.62
N ASN A 53 19.23 -6.43 -11.11
CA ASN A 53 19.49 -7.64 -11.90
C ASN A 53 18.21 -8.36 -12.37
N GLY A 54 17.02 -7.82 -12.08
CA GLY A 54 15.73 -8.41 -12.45
C GLY A 54 15.28 -9.56 -11.55
N GLU A 55 16.03 -9.87 -10.48
CA GLU A 55 15.62 -10.85 -9.49
C GLU A 55 14.59 -10.25 -8.53
N VAL A 56 13.60 -11.07 -8.15
CA VAL A 56 12.56 -10.70 -7.20
C VAL A 56 12.81 -11.47 -5.91
N GLU A 57 13.10 -10.75 -4.83
CA GLU A 57 13.20 -11.31 -3.48
C GLU A 57 11.96 -10.97 -2.66
N SER A 58 11.49 -11.92 -1.86
CA SER A 58 10.39 -11.71 -0.92
C SER A 58 10.90 -11.69 0.51
N GLU A 59 10.70 -10.58 1.22
CA GLU A 59 11.04 -10.42 2.64
C GLU A 59 9.80 -10.01 3.43
N ASP A 60 9.68 -10.40 4.70
CA ASP A 60 8.60 -9.91 5.56
C ASP A 60 8.88 -8.44 5.97
N GLU A 61 7.86 -7.58 5.99
CA GLU A 61 8.04 -6.19 6.50
C GLU A 61 8.55 -6.22 7.93
N SER A 62 9.81 -5.85 8.12
CA SER A 62 10.33 -5.37 9.40
C SER A 62 9.67 -4.04 9.76
N GLU A 63 9.49 -3.78 11.05
CA GLU A 63 8.98 -2.50 11.55
C GLU A 63 9.84 -1.36 10.96
N PRO A 64 9.24 -0.25 10.50
CA PRO A 64 10.02 0.84 9.96
C PRO A 64 10.92 1.41 11.06
N ASP A 65 12.24 1.35 10.86
CA ASP A 65 13.20 2.15 11.62
C ASP A 65 12.81 3.62 11.42
N ALA A 66 12.11 4.19 12.41
CA ALA A 66 11.59 5.55 12.41
C ALA A 66 12.69 6.63 12.45
N ASP A 67 13.96 6.22 12.38
CA ASP A 67 15.13 7.06 12.64
C ASP A 67 15.84 7.50 11.35
N ARG A 68 15.27 7.25 10.17
CA ARG A 68 15.79 7.84 8.92
C ARG A 68 15.44 9.32 8.87
N GLU A 69 16.41 10.15 9.26
CA GLU A 69 16.40 11.61 9.06
C GLU A 69 16.11 11.91 7.58
N THR A 70 14.87 12.29 7.30
CA THR A 70 14.48 12.72 5.96
C THR A 70 14.95 14.16 5.81
N GLU A 71 16.03 14.38 5.07
CA GLU A 71 16.43 15.74 4.71
C GLU A 71 15.30 16.38 3.89
N GLU A 72 14.60 17.32 4.51
CA GLU A 72 13.49 18.07 3.91
C GLU A 72 14.05 18.96 2.78
N TYR A 73 14.04 18.44 1.56
CA TYR A 73 14.42 19.20 0.37
C TYR A 73 13.28 20.09 -0.10
N GLU A 74 13.44 21.40 0.02
CA GLU A 74 12.50 22.40 -0.52
C GLU A 74 12.85 22.71 -1.98
N ALA A 75 12.06 22.18 -2.92
CA ALA A 75 12.24 22.43 -4.34
C ALA A 75 11.92 23.90 -4.68
N LYS A 76 12.90 24.63 -5.21
CA LYS A 76 12.68 26.02 -5.67
C LYS A 76 11.81 26.04 -6.93
N PRO A 77 10.82 26.94 -7.02
CA PRO A 77 10.05 27.09 -8.24
C PRO A 77 10.97 27.50 -9.40
N VAL A 78 10.72 26.96 -10.58
CA VAL A 78 11.42 27.36 -11.80
C VAL A 78 11.19 28.85 -12.02
N SER A 79 12.27 29.63 -11.97
CA SER A 79 12.24 31.06 -12.28
C SER A 79 12.24 31.23 -13.80
N GLY A 80 11.09 31.61 -14.35
CA GLY A 80 10.93 31.82 -15.78
C GLY A 80 9.54 32.32 -16.14
N GLN A 81 9.39 32.84 -17.36
CA GLN A 81 8.11 33.29 -17.87
C GLN A 81 7.21 32.07 -18.14
N LEU A 82 6.12 31.94 -17.39
CA LEU A 82 5.16 30.85 -17.54
C LEU A 82 4.30 31.09 -18.80
N LEU A 83 4.48 30.28 -19.85
CA LEU A 83 3.74 30.37 -21.11
C LEU A 83 2.40 29.60 -21.04
N VAL A 84 1.50 30.00 -20.14
CA VAL A 84 0.17 29.38 -20.02
C VAL A 84 -0.87 30.13 -20.84
N ALA A 85 -1.59 29.40 -21.71
CA ALA A 85 -2.77 29.90 -22.41
C ALA A 85 -4.04 29.53 -21.65
N ARG A 86 -4.79 30.53 -21.15
CA ARG A 86 -6.13 30.31 -20.57
C ARG A 86 -7.17 30.28 -21.67
N ARG A 87 -7.89 29.16 -21.79
CA ARG A 87 -9.09 29.05 -22.63
C ARG A 87 -10.33 29.29 -21.78
N VAL A 88 -11.15 30.26 -22.16
CA VAL A 88 -12.45 30.50 -21.54
C VAL A 88 -13.43 29.45 -22.06
N LEU A 89 -14.10 28.75 -21.14
CA LEU A 89 -15.19 27.84 -21.47
C LEU A 89 -16.51 28.61 -21.34
N THR A 90 -17.27 28.69 -22.43
CA THR A 90 -18.64 29.21 -22.43
C THR A 90 -19.63 28.06 -22.20
N ALA A 91 -20.70 28.32 -21.45
CA ALA A 91 -21.75 27.37 -21.11
C ALA A 91 -22.66 27.04 -22.30
#